data_AF-A0A1B4VC56-F1
#
_entry.id   AF-A0A1B4VC56-F1
#
_cell.length_a   1.000
_cell.length_b   1.000
_cell.length_c   1.000
_cell.angle_alpha   90.00
_cell.angle_beta   90.00
_cell.angle_gamma   90.00
#
_symmetry.space_group_name_H-M   'P 1'
#
loop_
_entity.id
_entity.type
_entity.pdbx_description
1 polymer ?
#
loop_
_entity_poly.entity_id
_entity_poly.type
_entity_poly.pdbx_seq_one_letter_code
_entity_poly.pdbx_strand_id
1 'polypeptide(L)'
;MTRSPASRLEAAVLILAAGAERICLRVERAYADHLRDLEPRQLTDPGHRAKWAALLADLRRMYPGTGPSPDLDEDKAAALARRILDFYDELLRGPGGRGIP
;
A
#
# COMPACT_ATOMS: atom_id res chain seq x y z
N MET A 1 -2.68 -18.82 -9.14
CA MET A 1 -1.28 -18.48 -8.78
C MET A 1 -1.31 -17.24 -7.90
N THR A 2 -0.95 -17.35 -6.63
CA THR A 2 -0.94 -16.24 -5.67
C THR A 2 0.28 -15.36 -5.96
N ARG A 3 0.09 -14.10 -6.39
CA ARG A 3 1.19 -13.14 -6.57
C ARG A 3 1.95 -12.96 -5.24
N SER A 4 3.28 -12.85 -5.32
CA SER A 4 4.12 -12.61 -4.14
C SER A 4 3.77 -11.26 -3.48
N PRO A 5 4.01 -11.10 -2.16
CA PRO A 5 3.84 -9.83 -1.45
C PRO A 5 4.50 -8.64 -2.15
N ALA A 6 5.72 -8.84 -2.64
CA ALA A 6 6.48 -7.81 -3.31
C ALA A 6 5.87 -7.39 -4.64
N SER A 7 5.42 -8.36 -5.47
CA SER A 7 4.74 -8.04 -6.74
C SER A 7 3.40 -7.32 -6.55
N ARG A 8 2.70 -7.57 -5.43
CA ARG A 8 1.48 -6.83 -5.10
C ARG A 8 1.79 -5.38 -4.70
N LEU A 9 2.80 -5.17 -3.87
CA LEU A 9 3.25 -3.83 -3.49
C LEU A 9 3.75 -3.04 -4.70
N GLU A 10 4.56 -3.67 -5.56
CA GLU A 10 5.02 -3.06 -6.80
C GLU A 10 3.85 -2.62 -7.69
N ALA A 11 2.87 -3.50 -7.91
CA ALA A 11 1.69 -3.17 -8.70
C ALA A 11 0.87 -2.01 -8.09
N ALA A 12 0.72 -1.99 -6.76
CA ALA A 12 0.07 -0.88 -6.06
C ALA A 12 0.85 0.43 -6.23
N VAL A 13 2.18 0.40 -6.13
CA VAL A 13 3.05 1.56 -6.34
C VAL A 13 2.93 2.09 -7.77
N LEU A 14 2.85 1.21 -8.78
CA LEU A 14 2.63 1.65 -10.17
C LEU A 14 1.31 2.39 -10.33
N ILE A 15 0.22 1.93 -9.71
CA ILE A 15 -1.06 2.65 -9.70
C ILE A 15 -0.91 4.03 -9.02
N LEU A 16 -0.25 4.05 -7.85
CA LEU A 16 -0.01 5.27 -7.07
C LEU A 16 0.96 6.26 -7.73
N ALA A 17 1.84 5.82 -8.63
CA ALA A 17 2.84 6.66 -9.29
C ALA A 17 2.44 7.09 -10.71
N ALA A 18 1.78 6.22 -11.48
CA ALA A 18 1.47 6.46 -12.90
C ALA A 18 -0.03 6.65 -13.26
N GLY A 19 -0.97 6.44 -12.33
CA GLY A 19 -2.40 6.67 -12.58
C GLY A 19 -2.71 8.13 -12.96
N ALA A 20 -3.57 8.31 -13.97
CA ALA A 20 -4.03 9.63 -14.43
C ALA A 20 -5.20 10.17 -13.59
N GLU A 21 -5.78 9.34 -12.72
CA GLU A 21 -6.88 9.75 -11.84
C GLU A 21 -6.41 10.61 -10.65
N ARG A 22 -7.38 11.16 -9.92
CA ARG A 22 -7.15 11.80 -8.61
C ARG A 22 -6.48 10.83 -7.64
N ILE A 23 -5.68 11.34 -6.69
CA ILE A 23 -4.91 10.48 -5.80
C ILE A 23 -5.82 9.62 -4.91
N CYS A 24 -6.99 10.12 -4.51
CA CYS A 24 -7.97 9.36 -3.74
C CYS A 24 -8.44 8.09 -4.47
N LEU A 25 -8.69 8.16 -5.77
CA LEU A 25 -9.12 7.04 -6.61
C LEU A 25 -7.97 6.07 -6.88
N ARG A 26 -6.75 6.60 -7.04
CA ARG A 26 -5.55 5.77 -7.21
C ARG A 26 -5.26 4.95 -5.97
N VAL A 27 -5.38 5.55 -4.78
CA VAL A 27 -5.23 4.86 -3.51
C VAL A 27 -6.33 3.83 -3.30
N GLU A 28 -7.59 4.17 -3.61
CA GLU A 28 -8.71 3.23 -3.57
C GLU A 28 -8.44 2.00 -4.43
N ARG A 29 -8.05 2.21 -5.69
CA ARG A 29 -7.76 1.15 -6.64
C ARG A 29 -6.58 0.30 -6.21
N ALA A 30 -5.48 0.94 -5.81
CA ALA A 30 -4.31 0.23 -5.29
C ALA A 30 -4.69 -0.64 -4.09
N TYR A 31 -5.53 -0.11 -3.20
CA TYR A 31 -6.02 -0.84 -2.05
C TYR A 31 -6.89 -2.04 -2.44
N ALA A 32 -7.92 -1.82 -3.25
CA ALA A 32 -8.87 -2.84 -3.68
C ALA A 32 -8.20 -3.97 -4.46
N ASP A 33 -7.31 -3.63 -5.39
CA ASP A 33 -6.73 -4.60 -6.32
C ASP A 33 -5.56 -5.38 -5.71
N HIS A 34 -4.78 -4.76 -4.81
CA HIS A 34 -3.47 -5.28 -4.44
C HIS A 34 -3.15 -5.28 -2.94
N LEU A 35 -3.60 -4.29 -2.16
CA LEU A 35 -3.16 -4.13 -0.77
C LEU A 35 -4.11 -4.73 0.27
N ARG A 36 -5.42 -4.80 -0.02
CA ARG A 36 -6.45 -5.25 0.95
C ARG A 36 -6.18 -6.63 1.55
N ASP A 37 -5.70 -7.54 0.70
CA ASP A 37 -5.43 -8.95 1.04
C ASP A 37 -3.95 -9.24 1.27
N LEU A 38 -3.11 -8.20 1.35
CA LEU A 38 -1.71 -8.34 1.75
C LEU A 38 -1.64 -8.32 3.27
N GLU A 39 -1.56 -9.48 3.90
CA GLU A 39 -1.51 -9.58 5.35
C GLU A 39 -0.10 -9.30 5.89
N PRO A 40 0.03 -8.61 7.04
CA PRO A 40 1.34 -8.32 7.65
C PRO A 40 2.23 -9.55 7.83
N ARG A 41 1.66 -10.71 8.18
CA ARG A 41 2.40 -11.98 8.35
C ARG A 41 3.16 -12.44 7.10
N GLN A 42 2.81 -11.92 5.93
CA GLN A 42 3.47 -12.26 4.67
C GLN A 42 4.81 -11.52 4.49
N LEU A 43 5.09 -10.52 5.32
CA LEU A 43 6.37 -9.81 5.34
C LEU A 43 7.37 -10.55 6.26
N THR A 44 8.65 -10.52 5.92
CA THR A 44 9.70 -11.23 6.67
C THR A 44 10.17 -10.46 7.91
N ASP A 45 10.35 -9.15 7.80
CA ASP A 45 10.84 -8.30 8.89
C ASP A 45 9.72 -7.88 9.88
N PRO A 46 9.86 -8.14 11.19
CA PRO A 46 8.85 -7.77 12.19
C PRO A 46 8.52 -6.27 12.26
N GLY A 47 9.49 -5.39 12.01
CA GLY A 47 9.28 -3.95 11.94
C GLY A 47 8.41 -3.56 10.75
N HIS A 48 8.66 -4.17 9.59
CA HIS A 48 7.82 -4.01 8.40
C HIS A 48 6.41 -4.58 8.61
N ARG A 49 6.25 -5.69 9.33
CA ARG A 49 4.92 -6.20 9.71
C ARG A 49 4.11 -5.17 10.48
N ALA A 50 4.71 -4.56 11.51
CA ALA A 50 4.03 -3.57 12.34
C ALA A 50 3.66 -2.31 11.53
N LYS A 51 4.59 -1.79 10.72
CA LYS A 51 4.35 -0.65 9.84
C LYS A 51 3.24 -0.94 8.83
N TRP A 52 3.27 -2.11 8.20
CA TRP A 52 2.24 -2.52 7.24
C TRP A 52 0.87 -2.71 7.89
N ALA A 53 0.81 -3.29 9.08
CA ALA A 53 -0.45 -3.44 9.83
C ALA A 53 -1.11 -2.08 10.10
N ALA A 54 -0.31 -1.06 10.48
CA ALA A 54 -0.80 0.30 10.68
C ALA A 54 -1.30 0.93 9.37
N LEU A 55 -0.55 0.78 8.27
CA LEU A 55 -0.98 1.26 6.94
C LEU A 55 -2.28 0.60 6.48
N LEU A 56 -2.40 -0.70 6.67
CA LEU A 56 -3.60 -1.45 6.29
C LEU A 56 -4.81 -1.04 7.12
N ALA A 57 -4.63 -0.74 8.41
CA ALA A 57 -5.69 -0.22 9.26
C ALA A 57 -6.16 1.18 8.82
N ASP A 58 -5.23 2.06 8.43
CA ASP A 58 -5.56 3.38 7.88
C ASP A 58 -6.31 3.27 6.55
N LEU A 59 -5.85 2.39 5.65
CA LEU A 59 -6.53 2.10 4.38
C LEU A 59 -7.95 1.58 4.60
N ARG A 60 -8.15 0.63 5.52
CA ARG A 60 -9.49 0.11 5.87
C ARG A 60 -10.43 1.18 6.41
N ARG A 61 -9.91 2.14 7.18
CA ARG A 61 -10.69 3.25 7.72
C ARG A 61 -11.09 4.25 6.63
N MET A 62 -10.18 4.52 5.70
CA MET A 62 -10.39 5.48 4.62
C MET A 62 -11.18 4.89 3.44
N TYR A 63 -11.16 3.56 3.27
CA TYR A 63 -11.83 2.84 2.20
C TYR A 63 -12.54 1.58 2.75
N PRO A 64 -13.65 1.74 3.51
CA PRO A 64 -14.33 0.62 4.17
C PRO A 64 -15.09 -0.32 3.21
N GLY A 65 -15.23 0.05 1.93
CA GLY A 65 -16.03 -0.71 0.97
C GLY A 65 -15.95 -0.14 -0.46
N THR A 66 -17.11 0.13 -1.07
CA THR A 66 -17.26 0.55 -2.48
C THR A 66 -17.05 2.06 -2.69
N GLY A 67 -16.15 2.68 -1.93
CA GLY A 67 -15.87 4.11 -2.07
C GLY A 67 -15.03 4.69 -0.93
N PRO A 68 -14.51 5.92 -1.13
CA PRO A 68 -13.80 6.66 -0.10
C PRO A 68 -14.73 7.06 1.05
N SER A 69 -14.16 7.13 2.26
CA SER A 69 -14.83 7.67 3.44
C SER A 69 -15.28 9.12 3.18
N PRO A 70 -16.44 9.56 3.71
CA PRO A 70 -16.91 10.94 3.56
C PRO A 70 -15.92 11.99 4.09
N ASP A 71 -15.04 11.61 5.04
CA ASP A 71 -14.00 12.49 5.60
C ASP A 71 -12.68 12.48 4.81
N LEU A 72 -12.64 11.80 3.67
CA LEU A 72 -11.46 11.70 2.82
C LEU A 72 -11.31 12.94 1.93
N ASP A 73 -10.30 13.74 2.24
CA ASP A 73 -9.78 14.77 1.35
C ASP A 73 -8.56 14.28 0.55
N GLU A 74 -8.18 15.04 -0.49
CA GLU A 74 -7.03 14.71 -1.35
C GLU A 74 -5.71 14.71 -0.57
N ASP A 75 -5.57 15.56 0.45
CA ASP A 75 -4.33 15.70 1.21
C ASP A 75 -4.07 14.46 2.08
N LYS A 76 -5.10 13.93 2.73
CA LYS A 76 -5.03 12.67 3.49
C LYS A 76 -4.74 11.49 2.55
N ALA A 77 -5.37 11.46 1.38
CA ALA A 77 -5.09 10.43 0.37
C ALA A 77 -3.63 10.52 -0.13
N ALA A 78 -3.13 11.73 -0.40
CA ALA A 78 -1.74 11.95 -0.81
C ALA A 78 -0.74 11.56 0.28
N ALA A 79 -1.01 11.92 1.54
CA ALA A 79 -0.18 11.53 2.68
C ALA A 79 -0.13 10.00 2.85
N LEU A 80 -1.26 9.32 2.66
CA LEU A 80 -1.31 7.85 2.73
C LEU A 80 -0.58 7.20 1.55
N ALA A 81 -0.79 7.70 0.33
CA ALA A 81 -0.05 7.27 -0.85
C ALA A 81 1.46 7.41 -0.64
N ARG A 82 1.90 8.55 -0.09
CA ARG A 82 3.32 8.80 0.20
C ARG A 82 3.88 7.79 1.18
N ARG A 83 3.17 7.50 2.28
CA ARG A 83 3.59 6.48 3.25
C ARG A 83 3.70 5.09 2.64
N ILE A 84 2.85 4.73 1.69
CA ILE A 84 2.92 3.46 0.95
C ILE A 84 4.18 3.42 0.06
N LEU A 85 4.46 4.51 -0.66
CA LEU A 85 5.66 4.65 -1.49
C LEU A 85 6.94 4.58 -0.64
N ASP A 86 6.98 5.30 0.48
CA ASP A 86 8.13 5.30 1.40
C ASP A 86 8.34 3.90 2.03
N PHE A 87 7.25 3.20 2.35
CA PHE A 87 7.32 1.81 2.84
C PHE A 87 7.89 0.85 1.79
N TYR A 88 7.49 1.01 0.52
CA TYR A 88 8.03 0.21 -0.58
C TYR A 88 9.52 0.53 -0.83
N ASP A 89 9.90 1.80 -0.80
CA ASP A 89 11.30 2.22 -0.91
C ASP A 89 12.15 1.67 0.26
N GLU A 90 11.62 1.64 1.49
CA GLU A 90 12.28 1.02 2.64
C GLU A 90 12.46 -0.49 2.45
N LEU A 91 11.47 -1.19 1.90
CA LEU A 91 11.58 -2.62 1.58
C LEU A 91 12.68 -2.89 0.55
N LEU A 92 12.86 -2.00 -0.43
CA LEU A 92 13.93 -2.10 -1.42
C LEU A 92 15.32 -1.78 -0.83
N ARG A 93 15.38 -0.89 0.16
CA ARG A 93 16.63 -0.38 0.77
C ARG A 93 17.11 -1.12 2.03
N GLY A 94 16.30 -2.01 2.62
CA GLY A 94 16.65 -2.79 3.80
C GLY A 94 17.95 -3.62 3.65
N PRO A 95 18.49 -4.23 4.74
CA PRO A 95 19.84 -4.84 4.79
C PRO A 95 20.07 -6.07 3.89
N GLY A 96 19.19 -6.30 2.92
CA GLY A 96 19.39 -7.17 1.79
C GLY A 96 18.68 -6.63 0.56
N GLY A 97 19.24 -5.60 -0.10
CA GLY A 97 18.81 -5.09 -1.42
C GLY A 97 18.80 -6.13 -2.57
N ARG A 98 18.82 -7.41 -2.23
CA ARG A 98 18.30 -8.56 -2.97
C ARG A 98 17.44 -9.38 -2.00
N GLY A 99 16.13 -9.12 -1.99
CA GLY A 99 15.21 -9.74 -1.05
C GLY A 99 13.80 -9.88 -1.59
N ILE A 100 13.63 -10.01 -2.91
CA ILE A 100 12.47 -10.67 -3.49
C ILE A 100 13.00 -12.02 -3.99
N PRO A 101 12.55 -13.17 -3.44
CA PRO A 101 12.84 -14.45 -4.07
C PRO A 101 12.27 -14.52 -5.48
#